data_AF-A0A5P9CTN5-F1
#
_entry.id   AF-A0A5P9CTN5-F1
#
_cell.length_a   1.000
_cell.length_b   1.000
_cell.length_c   1.000
_cell.angle_alpha   90.00
_cell.angle_beta   90.00
_cell.angle_gamma   90.00
#
_symmetry.space_group_name_H-M   'P 1'
#
loop_
_entity.id
_entity.type
_entity.pdbx_description
1 polymer ?
#
loop_
_entity_poly.entity_id
_entity_poly.type
_entity_poly.pdbx_seq_one_letter_code
_entity_poly.pdbx_strand_id
1 'polypeptide(L)'
;MTDQTLELTAPPNDTKHKDQTKLPAAQGSAARRPEDKQPPVRSDLGTILLHWTLTIAIFASLLTGLRLSSDAEDAWFSKLFEPILPQGEIWTWHYVSAIFVLAVIFAYAAYMSFARLKRRISTKKAVVLTLPASTKLRLSAVNVIAYWILFGAVLTLSATGVLLYLGHGGIWVTVHYIAALTVLGYIVAHVVLHYFYGGIAQLLRLFRPQKLRRFPGMSRHPLAASLAIGAVVLAGAVALDFSTRDDLIVANATELPTLDGEMSEAIWNSAKPVFVRTQQGSSLDKTGESTVEIRAVQVGDKIAFGFRWEDSNRSLKRHPLIKAEDGWRMLNNRADISDETDYYEDKFSVAFSKSDAFGGGASTHMGPKPLSDKPGAFNYRGLHYTTDGSLLDVWQWKAARGGMLGKVDDMWFGTPIEPNEAQVAGKKRYSAGYSADEGKSFYIYNYKKKSGSNYENTVDVLRLPVDVEKTVTQMGKIDLDVEATDDPGSQWWMFEAESVPYSPEFDAAIPVGTMIPGVLIIGEYEGSRADLSGGSKWKDGYWTLEIIRDMDTGNHQDLPMEDGLYLWVAVFDHNQTRHTRHSRPVRLTFN
;
A
#
# COMPACT_ATOMS: atom_id res chain seq x y z
N MET A 1 23.90 48.87 76.18
CA MET A 1 24.13 49.73 75.01
C MET A 1 22.84 49.70 74.19
N THR A 2 21.76 50.35 74.66
CA THR A 2 21.32 51.72 74.25
C THR A 2 21.30 51.84 72.71
N ASP A 3 20.20 51.57 72.01
CA ASP A 3 18.90 52.29 71.94
C ASP A 3 18.97 53.57 71.06
N GLN A 4 17.86 53.88 70.36
CA GLN A 4 17.54 55.12 69.62
C GLN A 4 18.07 55.29 68.17
N THR A 5 17.21 55.26 67.13
CA THR A 5 16.22 56.24 66.59
C THR A 5 16.80 57.38 65.74
N LEU A 6 16.24 57.47 64.52
CA LEU A 6 16.07 58.61 63.59
C LEU A 6 16.61 60.00 64.01
N GLU A 7 17.31 60.69 63.08
CA GLU A 7 16.91 62.04 62.66
C GLU A 7 17.51 62.48 61.31
N LEU A 8 16.75 63.35 60.63
CA LEU A 8 16.94 63.90 59.28
C LEU A 8 17.85 65.15 59.27
N THR A 9 18.43 65.47 58.12
CA THR A 9 18.84 66.85 57.79
C THR A 9 18.56 67.17 56.32
N ALA A 10 17.96 68.35 56.09
CA ALA A 10 17.45 68.88 54.82
C ALA A 10 18.50 69.64 53.98
N PRO A 11 18.17 70.02 52.73
CA PRO A 11 18.46 71.39 52.28
C PRO A 11 17.31 71.97 51.40
N PRO A 12 17.37 73.24 50.94
CA PRO A 12 16.84 74.41 51.64
C PRO A 12 15.62 75.03 50.93
N ASN A 13 14.93 75.90 51.68
CA ASN A 13 13.95 76.85 51.18
C ASN A 13 14.52 77.73 50.06
N ASP A 14 13.77 77.88 48.97
CA ASP A 14 13.74 79.18 48.29
C ASP A 14 12.32 79.51 47.80
N THR A 15 11.75 80.47 48.51
CA THR A 15 10.46 81.10 48.27
C THR A 15 10.61 82.18 47.20
N LYS A 16 9.91 82.10 46.06
CA LYS A 16 9.47 83.31 45.32
C LYS A 16 8.08 83.15 44.69
N HIS A 17 7.19 83.97 45.22
CA HIS A 17 6.05 84.68 44.63
C HIS A 17 4.94 83.92 43.90
N LYS A 18 3.79 83.93 44.59
CA LYS A 18 2.43 83.82 44.07
C LYS A 18 2.16 84.89 43.02
N ASP A 19 1.58 84.48 41.90
CA ASP A 19 0.57 85.28 41.20
C ASP A 19 -0.70 84.45 41.04
N GLN A 20 -1.80 85.00 41.56
CA GLN A 20 -3.14 84.44 41.48
C GLN A 20 -3.83 85.00 40.24
N THR A 21 -4.24 84.13 39.33
CA THR A 21 -5.34 84.39 38.41
C THR A 21 -6.35 83.24 38.51
N LYS A 22 -7.55 83.58 38.99
CA LYS A 22 -8.73 82.71 39.05
C LYS A 22 -9.55 82.88 37.76
N LEU A 23 -10.01 81.75 37.21
CA LEU A 23 -11.27 81.44 36.48
C LEU A 23 -11.03 80.66 35.17
N PRO A 24 -11.98 79.81 34.69
CA PRO A 24 -13.00 79.02 35.38
C PRO A 24 -12.90 77.51 35.07
N ALA A 25 -13.66 76.70 35.81
CA ALA A 25 -13.72 75.25 35.67
C ALA A 25 -14.19 74.80 34.27
N ALA A 26 -13.28 74.22 33.49
CA ALA A 26 -13.62 73.42 32.32
C ALA A 26 -13.89 71.98 32.77
N GLN A 27 -15.08 71.47 32.45
CA GLN A 27 -15.45 70.08 32.57
C GLN A 27 -14.49 69.22 31.75
N GLY A 28 -13.44 68.71 32.41
CA GLY A 28 -12.55 67.71 31.85
C GLY A 28 -13.29 66.39 31.76
N SER A 29 -13.82 66.09 30.58
CA SER A 29 -14.18 64.75 30.11
C SER A 29 -13.19 63.74 30.70
N ALA A 30 -13.69 62.87 31.58
CA ALA A 30 -12.95 61.71 32.06
C ALA A 30 -12.44 60.94 30.84
N ALA A 31 -11.15 61.03 30.56
CA ALA A 31 -10.51 60.24 29.54
C ALA A 31 -10.71 58.76 29.91
N ARG A 32 -11.69 58.10 29.29
CA ARG A 32 -11.81 56.64 29.32
C ARG A 32 -10.46 56.11 28.87
N ARG A 33 -9.77 55.36 29.74
CA ARG A 33 -8.62 54.54 29.35
C ARG A 33 -9.05 53.79 28.07
N PRO A 34 -8.28 53.89 26.96
CA PRO A 34 -8.60 53.09 25.79
C PRO A 34 -8.66 51.63 26.23
N GLU A 35 -9.73 50.93 25.83
CA GLU A 35 -9.80 49.48 26.00
C GLU A 35 -8.48 48.90 25.48
N ASP A 36 -7.75 48.23 26.36
CA ASP A 36 -6.47 47.58 26.04
C ASP A 36 -6.77 46.33 25.20
N LYS A 37 -7.30 46.53 23.98
CA LYS A 37 -7.49 45.49 22.98
C LYS A 37 -6.11 45.16 22.46
N GLN A 38 -5.47 44.19 23.10
CA GLN A 38 -4.21 43.64 22.60
C GLN A 38 -4.36 43.31 21.11
N PRO A 39 -3.42 43.76 20.26
CA PRO A 39 -3.52 43.54 18.83
C PRO A 39 -3.64 42.04 18.54
N PRO A 40 -4.46 41.63 17.55
CA PRO A 40 -4.69 40.22 17.29
C PRO A 40 -3.38 39.52 16.94
N VAL A 41 -3.20 38.29 17.42
CA VAL A 41 -2.04 37.44 17.07
C VAL A 41 -2.08 37.13 15.58
N ARG A 42 -0.95 37.33 14.88
CA ARG A 42 -0.81 37.20 13.41
C ARG A 42 0.42 36.35 13.06
N SER A 43 0.47 35.83 11.83
CA SER A 43 1.63 35.12 11.27
C SER A 43 2.09 35.72 9.95
N ASP A 44 3.39 35.63 9.65
CA ASP A 44 3.90 36.08 8.36
C ASP A 44 3.38 35.21 7.20
N LEU A 45 3.22 35.81 6.02
CA LEU A 45 2.61 35.14 4.86
C LEU A 45 3.34 33.85 4.46
N GLY A 46 4.68 33.83 4.52
CA GLY A 46 5.44 32.63 4.16
C GLY A 46 5.20 31.47 5.12
N THR A 47 5.14 31.76 6.43
CA THR A 47 4.74 30.77 7.45
C THR A 47 3.33 30.25 7.17
N ILE A 48 2.36 31.12 6.87
CA ILE A 48 0.97 30.70 6.59
C ILE A 48 0.90 29.76 5.38
N LEU A 49 1.50 30.16 4.26
CA LEU A 49 1.44 29.39 3.02
C LEU A 49 2.13 28.04 3.18
N LEU A 50 3.39 28.02 3.62
CA LEU A 50 4.15 26.76 3.78
C LEU A 50 3.49 25.83 4.81
N HIS A 51 2.96 26.37 5.90
CA HIS A 51 2.26 25.58 6.90
C HIS A 51 1.00 24.91 6.34
N TRP A 52 0.11 25.67 5.68
CA TRP A 52 -1.14 25.11 5.16
C TRP A 52 -0.90 24.14 4.00
N THR A 53 0.05 24.43 3.11
CA THR A 53 0.45 23.47 2.07
C THR A 53 0.96 22.17 2.69
N LEU A 54 1.85 22.25 3.68
CA LEU A 54 2.35 21.07 4.38
C LEU A 54 1.21 20.32 5.11
N THR A 55 0.30 21.06 5.74
CA THR A 55 -0.84 20.47 6.46
C THR A 55 -1.72 19.68 5.50
N ILE A 56 -2.12 20.27 4.37
CA ILE A 56 -2.95 19.60 3.36
C ILE A 56 -2.26 18.34 2.83
N ALA A 57 -0.97 18.44 2.49
CA ALA A 57 -0.21 17.29 2.00
C ALA A 57 -0.12 16.17 3.05
N ILE A 58 0.22 16.48 4.30
CA ILE A 58 0.25 15.50 5.40
C ILE A 58 -1.12 14.85 5.62
N PHE A 59 -2.20 15.63 5.62
CA PHE A 59 -3.55 15.09 5.79
C PHE A 59 -3.93 14.14 4.65
N ALA A 60 -3.63 14.51 3.40
CA ALA A 60 -3.84 13.63 2.25
C ALA A 60 -3.01 12.34 2.37
N SER A 61 -1.73 12.42 2.74
CA SER A 61 -0.88 11.25 2.95
C SER A 61 -1.36 10.36 4.10
N LEU A 62 -1.87 10.95 5.19
CA LEU A 62 -2.41 10.19 6.32
C LEU A 62 -3.71 9.47 5.96
N LEU A 63 -4.65 10.13 5.28
CA LEU A 63 -5.92 9.51 4.88
C LEU A 63 -5.70 8.37 3.88
N THR A 64 -4.85 8.60 2.88
CA THR A 64 -4.49 7.58 1.89
C THR A 64 -3.66 6.46 2.52
N GLY A 65 -2.68 6.78 3.38
CA GLY A 65 -1.85 5.80 4.08
C GLY A 65 -2.64 4.94 5.07
N LEU A 66 -3.61 5.52 5.78
CA LEU A 66 -4.53 4.76 6.64
C LEU A 66 -5.37 3.78 5.82
N ARG A 67 -5.87 4.20 4.64
CA ARG A 67 -6.57 3.31 3.70
C ARG A 67 -5.68 2.17 3.21
N LEU A 68 -4.42 2.43 2.87
CA LEU A 68 -3.48 1.37 2.49
C LEU A 68 -3.22 0.42 3.66
N SER A 69 -3.05 0.95 4.87
CA SER A 69 -2.81 0.13 6.07
C SER A 69 -4.05 -0.66 6.55
N SER A 70 -5.27 -0.30 6.14
CA SER A 70 -6.47 -1.07 6.49
C SER A 70 -6.60 -2.37 5.69
N ASP A 71 -5.80 -2.51 4.62
CA ASP A 71 -5.70 -3.72 3.82
C ASP A 71 -4.90 -4.83 4.52
N ALA A 72 -4.03 -4.47 5.48
CA ALA A 72 -3.24 -5.45 6.20
C ALA A 72 -4.14 -6.45 6.95
N GLU A 73 -3.70 -7.69 7.01
CA GLU A 73 -4.47 -8.81 7.52
C GLU A 73 -4.86 -8.65 9.00
N ASP A 74 -3.95 -8.13 9.81
CA ASP A 74 -4.07 -7.88 11.24
C ASP A 74 -4.46 -6.42 11.57
N ALA A 75 -4.89 -5.66 10.56
CA ALA A 75 -5.26 -4.27 10.71
C ALA A 75 -6.49 -4.09 11.62
N TRP A 76 -6.27 -3.66 12.86
CA TRP A 76 -7.36 -3.30 13.78
C TRP A 76 -7.58 -1.79 13.84
N PHE A 77 -6.53 -0.98 14.04
CA PHE A 77 -6.67 0.46 14.30
C PHE A 77 -7.06 1.25 13.05
N SER A 78 -6.39 1.02 11.93
CA SER A 78 -6.71 1.67 10.64
C SER A 78 -8.11 1.28 10.16
N LYS A 79 -8.53 0.05 10.44
CA LYS A 79 -9.85 -0.47 10.07
C LYS A 79 -11.01 0.22 10.82
N LEU A 80 -10.78 0.79 12.00
CA LEU A 80 -11.76 1.63 12.70
C LEU A 80 -12.18 2.86 11.89
N PHE A 81 -11.30 3.35 11.01
CA PHE A 81 -11.55 4.53 10.19
C PHE A 81 -12.06 4.18 8.79
N GLU A 82 -12.12 2.89 8.42
CA GLU A 82 -12.54 2.40 7.10
C GLU A 82 -13.79 3.08 6.52
N PRO A 83 -14.85 3.39 7.31
CA PRO A 83 -16.06 4.04 6.80
C PRO A 83 -15.86 5.48 6.30
N ILE A 84 -14.83 6.18 6.77
CA ILE A 84 -14.58 7.61 6.46
C ILE A 84 -13.32 7.82 5.60
N LEU A 85 -12.52 6.78 5.39
CA LEU A 85 -11.31 6.86 4.58
C LEU A 85 -11.66 6.90 3.08
N PRO A 86 -10.88 7.62 2.25
CA PRO A 86 -11.09 7.64 0.80
C PRO A 86 -10.97 6.23 0.21
N GLN A 87 -11.69 5.96 -0.87
CA GLN A 87 -11.70 4.68 -1.61
C GLN A 87 -11.47 4.94 -3.10
N GLY A 88 -11.15 3.90 -3.88
CA GLY A 88 -10.84 4.03 -5.31
C GLY A 88 -9.34 3.95 -5.58
N GLU A 89 -8.84 4.66 -6.59
CA GLU A 89 -7.40 4.72 -6.87
C GLU A 89 -6.73 5.60 -5.81
N ILE A 90 -5.93 5.00 -4.93
CA ILE A 90 -5.35 5.65 -3.74
C ILE A 90 -3.85 5.90 -3.88
N TRP A 91 -3.16 5.13 -4.72
CA TRP A 91 -1.71 5.15 -4.85
C TRP A 91 -1.22 6.48 -5.40
N THR A 92 -1.87 7.02 -6.44
CA THR A 92 -1.50 8.34 -7.00
C THR A 92 -1.56 9.41 -5.93
N TRP A 93 -2.65 9.47 -5.17
CA TRP A 93 -2.83 10.49 -4.13
C TRP A 93 -1.84 10.32 -2.99
N HIS A 94 -1.49 9.08 -2.63
CA HIS A 94 -0.47 8.84 -1.61
C HIS A 94 0.91 9.32 -2.06
N TYR A 95 1.35 8.95 -3.27
CA TYR A 95 2.68 9.34 -3.77
C TYR A 95 2.77 10.84 -4.09
N VAL A 96 1.75 11.42 -4.71
CA VAL A 96 1.70 12.86 -5.00
C VAL A 96 1.70 13.66 -3.69
N SER A 97 0.90 13.29 -2.69
CA SER A 97 0.94 14.00 -1.41
C SER A 97 2.30 13.83 -0.71
N ALA A 98 2.90 12.64 -0.75
CA ALA A 98 4.20 12.37 -0.14
C ALA A 98 5.35 13.18 -0.78
N ILE A 99 5.41 13.29 -2.10
CA ILE A 99 6.45 14.08 -2.78
C ILE A 99 6.28 15.58 -2.52
N PHE A 100 5.04 16.05 -2.36
CA PHE A 100 4.77 17.41 -1.89
C PHE A 100 5.19 17.62 -0.44
N VAL A 101 4.97 16.67 0.47
CA VAL A 101 5.51 16.72 1.84
C VAL A 101 7.03 16.89 1.77
N LEU A 102 7.73 16.03 1.01
CA LEU A 102 9.18 16.09 0.83
C LEU A 102 9.64 17.48 0.35
N ALA A 103 9.08 17.98 -0.74
CA ALA A 103 9.44 19.30 -1.28
C ALA A 103 9.19 20.44 -0.27
N VAL A 104 8.05 20.41 0.41
CA VAL A 104 7.64 21.47 1.34
C VAL A 104 8.46 21.43 2.63
N ILE A 105 8.89 20.28 3.15
CA ILE A 105 9.75 20.26 4.35
C ILE A 105 11.10 20.92 4.08
N PHE A 106 11.71 20.70 2.91
CA PHE A 106 12.96 21.36 2.51
C PHE A 106 12.74 22.85 2.27
N ALA A 107 11.66 23.23 1.58
CA ALA A 107 11.29 24.64 1.41
C ALA A 107 11.09 25.33 2.76
N TYR A 108 10.42 24.69 3.71
CA TYR A 108 10.14 25.26 5.02
C TYR A 108 11.41 25.37 5.86
N ALA A 109 12.28 24.37 5.86
CA ALA A 109 13.59 24.43 6.51
C ALA A 109 14.46 25.57 5.92
N ALA A 110 14.46 25.73 4.60
CA ALA A 110 15.11 26.84 3.91
C ALA A 110 14.50 28.18 4.33
N TYR A 111 13.17 28.27 4.43
CA TYR A 111 12.46 29.50 4.82
C TYR A 111 12.81 29.92 6.23
N MET A 112 12.82 28.98 7.17
CA MET A 112 13.23 29.21 8.55
C MET A 112 14.67 29.75 8.64
N SER A 113 15.53 29.35 7.70
CA SER A 113 16.90 29.84 7.58
C SER A 113 16.96 31.24 6.94
N PHE A 114 16.42 31.41 5.74
CA PHE A 114 16.47 32.66 4.97
C PHE A 114 15.70 33.82 5.62
N ALA A 115 14.63 33.52 6.36
CA ALA A 115 13.86 34.49 7.14
C ALA A 115 14.37 34.66 8.59
N ARG A 116 15.48 33.99 8.97
CA ARG A 116 16.08 34.01 10.33
C ARG A 116 15.09 33.67 11.45
N LEU A 117 14.20 32.71 11.20
CA LEU A 117 13.14 32.30 12.13
C LEU A 117 13.52 31.11 13.02
N LYS A 118 14.74 30.55 12.89
CA LYS A 118 15.23 29.38 13.65
C LYS A 118 15.06 29.50 15.17
N ARG A 119 15.08 30.72 15.73
CA ARG A 119 14.84 30.94 17.18
C ARG A 119 13.46 30.43 17.64
N ARG A 120 12.47 30.33 16.74
CA ARG A 120 11.14 29.78 17.05
C ARG A 120 11.23 28.34 17.57
N ILE A 121 12.13 27.53 17.00
CA ILE A 121 12.30 26.09 17.27
C ILE A 121 13.58 25.76 18.08
N SER A 122 14.20 26.75 18.71
CA SER A 122 15.47 26.55 19.42
C SER A 122 15.33 25.56 20.59
N THR A 123 16.10 24.47 20.56
CA THR A 123 16.17 23.45 21.63
C THR A 123 16.57 24.04 22.99
N LYS A 124 17.30 25.18 23.00
CA LYS A 124 17.63 25.91 24.23
C LYS A 124 16.40 26.30 25.05
N LYS A 125 15.22 26.43 24.42
CA LYS A 125 13.97 26.70 25.12
C LYS A 125 13.51 25.54 26.01
N ALA A 126 13.97 24.31 25.77
CA ALA A 126 13.60 23.14 26.57
C ALA A 126 14.12 23.24 28.01
N VAL A 127 15.22 23.98 28.25
CA VAL A 127 15.80 24.22 29.59
C VAL A 127 14.79 24.86 30.54
N VAL A 128 13.78 25.57 30.03
CA VAL A 128 12.70 26.16 30.84
C VAL A 128 11.93 25.11 31.67
N LEU A 129 11.94 23.84 31.26
CA LEU A 129 11.27 22.76 31.99
C LEU A 129 11.98 22.39 33.31
N THR A 130 13.28 22.67 33.44
CA THR A 130 14.04 22.39 34.66
C THR A 130 14.06 23.57 35.63
N LEU A 131 13.45 24.70 35.26
CA LEU A 131 13.42 25.93 36.04
C LEU A 131 12.02 26.19 36.63
N PRO A 132 11.92 26.97 37.72
CA PRO A 132 10.64 27.54 38.16
C PRO A 132 10.17 28.56 37.11
N ALA A 133 9.20 28.16 36.29
CA ALA A 133 8.68 28.94 35.17
C ALA A 133 7.16 28.87 35.12
N SER A 134 6.53 29.92 34.57
CA SER A 134 5.07 29.96 34.41
C SER A 134 4.57 28.84 33.50
N THR A 135 3.31 28.42 33.67
CA THR A 135 2.68 27.38 32.85
C THR A 135 2.78 27.69 31.36
N LYS A 136 2.62 28.95 30.95
CA LYS A 136 2.77 29.37 29.55
C LYS A 136 4.18 29.14 28.99
N LEU A 137 5.21 29.42 29.79
CA LEU A 137 6.60 29.19 29.41
C LEU A 137 6.91 27.69 29.30
N ARG A 138 6.39 26.88 30.23
CA ARG A 138 6.50 25.41 30.17
C ARG A 138 5.80 24.84 28.94
N LEU A 139 4.57 25.27 28.65
CA LEU A 139 3.85 24.88 27.42
C LEU A 139 4.60 25.29 26.15
N SER A 140 5.26 26.45 26.14
CA SER A 140 6.11 26.82 25.01
C SER A 140 7.32 25.90 24.84
N ALA A 141 7.90 25.40 25.93
CA ALA A 141 9.03 24.47 25.89
C ALA A 141 8.58 23.09 25.40
N VAL A 142 7.43 22.59 25.90
CA VAL A 142 6.80 21.36 25.42
C VAL A 142 6.48 21.44 23.92
N ASN A 143 5.94 22.58 23.45
CA ASN A 143 5.71 22.82 22.02
C ASN A 143 6.98 22.66 21.17
N VAL A 144 8.13 23.14 21.66
CA VAL A 144 9.40 22.99 20.94
C VAL A 144 9.81 21.53 20.86
N ILE A 145 9.69 20.78 21.95
CA ILE A 145 9.97 19.34 21.96
C ILE A 145 9.06 18.62 20.97
N ALA A 146 7.76 18.92 20.98
CA ALA A 146 6.79 18.37 20.05
C ALA A 146 7.18 18.65 18.59
N TYR A 147 7.67 19.84 18.26
CA TYR A 147 8.15 20.16 16.91
C TYR A 147 9.31 19.26 16.47
N TRP A 148 10.27 18.97 17.36
CA TRP A 148 11.39 18.10 17.03
C TRP A 148 10.97 16.63 16.87
N ILE A 149 9.98 16.17 17.66
CA ILE A 149 9.36 14.85 17.45
C ILE A 149 8.69 14.79 16.08
N LEU A 150 7.90 15.81 15.71
CA LEU A 150 7.32 15.90 14.37
C LEU A 150 8.39 15.86 13.29
N PHE A 151 9.47 16.65 13.42
CA PHE A 151 10.53 16.68 12.40
C PHE A 151 11.19 15.31 12.24
N GLY A 152 11.48 14.62 13.35
CA GLY A 152 11.97 13.24 13.31
C GLY A 152 10.99 12.32 12.60
N ALA A 153 9.71 12.32 13.00
CA ALA A 153 8.69 11.47 12.42
C ALA A 153 8.48 11.72 10.91
N VAL A 154 8.44 12.98 10.48
CA VAL A 154 8.27 13.33 9.06
C VAL A 154 9.51 12.95 8.24
N LEU A 155 10.72 13.11 8.78
CA LEU A 155 11.94 12.64 8.11
C LEU A 155 11.94 11.11 7.99
N THR A 156 11.54 10.39 9.05
CA THR A 156 11.37 8.94 9.03
C THR A 156 10.34 8.53 7.98
N LEU A 157 9.19 9.19 7.90
CA LEU A 157 8.16 8.95 6.88
C LEU A 157 8.69 9.20 5.47
N SER A 158 9.43 10.28 5.24
CA SER A 158 10.04 10.55 3.94
C SER A 158 11.04 9.48 3.53
N ALA A 159 11.94 9.06 4.45
CA ALA A 159 12.93 8.05 4.16
C ALA A 159 12.30 6.67 3.92
N THR A 160 11.41 6.24 4.83
CA THR A 160 10.72 4.96 4.70
C THR A 160 9.72 4.93 3.54
N GLY A 161 9.09 6.06 3.21
CA GLY A 161 8.24 6.17 2.02
C GLY A 161 9.01 5.97 0.72
N VAL A 162 10.24 6.50 0.62
CA VAL A 162 11.14 6.23 -0.52
C VAL A 162 11.54 4.75 -0.55
N LEU A 163 11.91 4.15 0.58
CA LEU A 163 12.24 2.73 0.65
C LEU A 163 11.09 1.84 0.17
N LEU A 164 9.87 2.09 0.67
CA LEU A 164 8.67 1.35 0.27
C LEU A 164 8.33 1.57 -1.21
N TYR A 165 8.54 2.78 -1.73
CA TYR A 165 8.34 3.08 -3.15
C TYR A 165 9.30 2.28 -4.05
N LEU A 166 10.54 2.08 -3.58
CA LEU A 166 11.57 1.27 -4.23
C LEU A 166 11.42 -0.24 -3.99
N GLY A 167 10.38 -0.69 -3.28
CA GLY A 167 10.08 -2.11 -3.04
C GLY A 167 10.70 -2.70 -1.77
N HIS A 168 11.28 -1.89 -0.88
CA HIS A 168 11.80 -2.35 0.41
C HIS A 168 10.71 -2.30 1.50
N GLY A 169 10.05 -3.43 1.70
CA GLY A 169 8.96 -3.65 2.64
C GLY A 169 9.45 -4.15 4.01
N GLY A 170 8.80 -5.21 4.49
CA GLY A 170 9.07 -5.81 5.80
C GLY A 170 8.97 -4.80 6.94
N ILE A 171 10.04 -4.69 7.74
CA ILE A 171 10.10 -3.79 8.91
C ILE A 171 9.83 -2.32 8.56
N TRP A 172 10.14 -1.88 7.34
CA TRP A 172 9.93 -0.49 6.93
C TRP A 172 8.45 -0.12 6.82
N VAL A 173 7.57 -1.08 6.53
CA VAL A 173 6.11 -0.88 6.57
C VAL A 173 5.69 -0.51 7.98
N THR A 174 6.16 -1.26 8.98
CA THR A 174 5.86 -1.04 10.40
C THR A 174 6.43 0.29 10.89
N VAL A 175 7.69 0.61 10.56
CA VAL A 175 8.31 1.89 10.93
C VAL A 175 7.55 3.06 10.30
N HIS A 176 7.18 2.95 9.02
CA HIS A 176 6.39 3.98 8.33
C HIS A 176 5.03 4.17 9.00
N TYR A 177 4.32 3.09 9.30
CA TYR A 177 3.03 3.11 9.97
C TYR A 177 3.10 3.75 11.37
N ILE A 178 4.05 3.34 12.20
CA ILE A 178 4.22 3.91 13.55
C ILE A 178 4.59 5.41 13.48
N ALA A 179 5.44 5.80 12.54
CA ALA A 179 5.76 7.20 12.32
C ALA A 179 4.51 8.00 11.87
N ALA A 180 3.64 7.41 11.03
CA ALA A 180 2.39 8.02 10.61
C ALA A 180 1.43 8.21 11.81
N LEU A 181 1.30 7.20 12.67
CA LEU A 181 0.52 7.32 13.91
C LEU A 181 1.09 8.38 14.86
N THR A 182 2.42 8.51 14.93
CA THR A 182 3.09 9.57 15.70
C THR A 182 2.73 10.95 15.16
N VAL A 183 2.71 11.13 13.83
CA VAL A 183 2.27 12.39 13.20
C VAL A 183 0.79 12.65 13.47
N LEU A 184 -0.07 11.63 13.37
CA LEU A 184 -1.49 11.75 13.68
C LEU A 184 -1.73 12.21 15.13
N GLY A 185 -1.06 11.58 16.10
CA GLY A 185 -1.10 11.98 17.51
C GLY A 185 -0.53 13.38 17.74
N TYR A 186 0.57 13.72 17.05
CA TYR A 186 1.15 15.05 17.10
C TYR A 186 0.17 16.12 16.61
N ILE A 187 -0.62 15.88 15.54
CA ILE A 187 -1.57 16.88 15.03
C ILE A 187 -2.56 17.28 16.12
N VAL A 188 -3.12 16.31 16.85
CA VAL A 188 -4.03 16.56 17.98
C VAL A 188 -3.31 17.34 19.09
N ALA A 189 -2.14 16.87 19.51
CA ALA A 189 -1.35 17.53 20.55
C ALA A 189 -0.94 18.96 20.16
N HIS A 190 -0.59 19.19 18.90
CA HIS A 190 -0.19 20.48 18.36
C HIS A 190 -1.30 21.52 18.47
N VAL A 191 -2.53 21.16 18.08
CA VAL A 191 -3.70 22.04 18.17
C VAL A 191 -4.02 22.34 19.64
N VAL A 192 -4.02 21.31 20.49
CA VAL A 192 -4.31 21.43 21.93
C VAL A 192 -3.27 22.31 22.63
N LEU A 193 -1.98 22.08 22.41
CA LEU A 193 -0.91 22.88 23.01
C LEU A 193 -0.95 24.34 22.54
N HIS A 194 -1.32 24.61 21.28
CA HIS A 194 -1.51 25.98 20.81
C HIS A 194 -2.73 26.65 21.41
N TYR A 195 -3.83 25.93 21.61
CA TYR A 195 -5.00 26.42 22.33
C TYR A 195 -4.65 26.78 23.79
N PHE A 196 -3.98 25.90 24.53
CA PHE A 196 -3.61 26.19 25.92
C PHE A 196 -2.54 27.28 26.05
N TYR A 197 -1.70 27.48 25.03
CA TYR A 197 -0.69 28.54 25.04
C TYR A 197 -1.30 29.95 24.90
N GLY A 198 -2.30 30.13 24.03
CA GLY A 198 -2.82 31.47 23.70
C GLY A 198 -4.27 31.55 23.23
N GLY A 199 -5.07 30.53 23.52
CA GLY A 199 -6.50 30.45 23.20
C GLY A 199 -6.81 30.43 21.71
N ILE A 200 -8.05 30.78 21.37
CA ILE A 200 -8.54 30.82 19.98
C ILE A 200 -7.74 31.82 19.14
N ALA A 201 -7.30 32.94 19.70
CA ALA A 201 -6.50 33.93 18.99
C ALA A 201 -5.17 33.35 18.47
N GLN A 202 -4.57 32.43 19.24
CA GLN A 202 -3.35 31.72 18.84
C GLN A 202 -3.59 30.72 17.70
N LEU A 203 -4.76 30.08 17.64
CA LEU A 203 -5.13 29.21 16.51
C LEU A 203 -5.40 30.03 15.25
N LEU A 204 -6.18 31.12 15.39
CA LEU A 204 -6.55 31.99 14.28
C LEU A 204 -5.37 32.77 13.66
N ARG A 205 -4.18 32.76 14.30
CA ARG A 205 -2.99 33.43 13.76
C ARG A 205 -2.62 32.96 12.36
N LEU A 206 -2.91 31.69 12.01
CA LEU A 206 -2.62 31.10 10.71
C LEU A 206 -3.61 31.51 9.60
N PHE A 207 -4.61 32.32 9.94
CA PHE A 207 -5.55 32.95 8.99
C PHE A 207 -5.40 34.47 8.94
N ARG A 208 -4.48 35.03 9.73
CA ARG A 208 -4.31 36.48 9.89
C ARG A 208 -2.91 36.89 9.44
N PRO A 209 -2.73 37.25 8.15
CA PRO A 209 -1.42 37.55 7.62
C PRO A 209 -0.85 38.87 8.17
N GLN A 210 0.48 38.91 8.29
CA GLN A 210 1.26 40.13 8.50
C GLN A 210 2.51 40.12 7.60
N LYS A 211 3.06 41.32 7.35
CA LYS A 211 4.34 41.42 6.63
C LYS A 211 5.46 40.83 7.50
N LEU A 212 6.36 40.08 6.89
CA LEU A 212 7.54 39.55 7.57
C LEU A 212 8.42 40.72 8.03
N ARG A 213 8.67 40.81 9.34
CA ARG A 213 9.57 41.82 9.91
C ARG A 213 11.00 41.56 9.43
N ARG A 214 11.63 42.59 8.85
CA ARG A 214 13.01 42.50 8.34
C ARG A 214 14.03 42.56 9.48
N PHE A 215 15.05 41.73 9.36
CA PHE A 215 16.22 41.70 10.24
C PHE A 215 17.49 41.73 9.38
N PRO A 216 18.61 42.30 9.87
CA PRO A 216 19.89 42.24 9.16
C PRO A 216 20.24 40.81 8.76
N GLY A 217 20.84 40.59 7.60
CA GLY A 217 21.24 39.27 7.08
C GLY A 217 20.11 38.33 6.65
N MET A 218 18.87 38.84 6.53
CA MET A 218 17.75 38.12 5.90
C MET A 218 17.88 38.16 4.37
N SER A 219 17.45 37.11 3.67
CA SER A 219 17.34 37.14 2.21
C SER A 219 16.36 38.23 1.73
N ARG A 220 16.59 38.79 0.53
CA ARG A 220 15.69 39.80 -0.07
C ARG A 220 14.29 39.23 -0.31
N HIS A 221 14.19 37.99 -0.80
CA HIS A 221 12.93 37.30 -1.07
C HIS A 221 12.95 35.89 -0.44
N PRO A 222 12.83 35.79 0.89
CA PRO A 222 13.04 34.51 1.59
C PRO A 222 12.03 33.45 1.16
N LEU A 223 10.76 33.81 0.97
CA LEU A 223 9.73 32.87 0.52
C LEU A 223 10.00 32.35 -0.90
N ALA A 224 10.27 33.24 -1.86
CA ALA A 224 10.55 32.85 -3.24
C ALA A 224 11.77 31.94 -3.35
N ALA A 225 12.87 32.28 -2.65
CA ALA A 225 14.07 31.45 -2.61
C ALA A 225 13.79 30.06 -2.00
N SER A 226 12.98 29.99 -0.95
CA SER A 226 12.58 28.72 -0.34
C SER A 226 11.70 27.86 -1.22
N LEU A 227 10.74 28.46 -1.93
CA LEU A 227 9.91 27.75 -2.90
C LEU A 227 10.73 27.22 -4.07
N ALA A 228 11.74 27.97 -4.52
CA ALA A 228 12.68 27.48 -5.54
C ALA A 228 13.45 26.24 -5.07
N ILE A 229 13.91 26.20 -3.81
CA ILE A 229 14.52 24.98 -3.23
C ILE A 229 13.53 23.81 -3.24
N GLY A 230 12.29 24.03 -2.78
CA GLY A 230 11.26 22.99 -2.81
C GLY A 230 10.99 22.46 -4.23
N ALA A 231 10.92 23.35 -5.22
CA ALA A 231 10.74 22.98 -6.62
C ALA A 231 11.91 22.17 -7.18
N VAL A 232 13.15 22.50 -6.80
CA VAL A 232 14.34 21.70 -7.18
C VAL A 232 14.29 20.31 -6.54
N VAL A 233 13.90 20.18 -5.28
CA VAL A 233 13.73 18.87 -4.63
C VAL A 233 12.65 18.04 -5.35
N LEU A 234 11.51 18.65 -5.66
CA LEU A 234 10.41 18.00 -6.38
C LEU A 234 10.86 17.52 -7.76
N ALA A 235 11.44 18.41 -8.57
CA ALA A 235 11.92 18.09 -9.91
C ALA A 235 13.02 17.03 -9.88
N GLY A 236 13.94 17.10 -8.91
CA GLY A 236 14.98 16.10 -8.72
C GLY A 236 14.43 14.72 -8.37
N ALA A 237 13.43 14.64 -7.49
CA ALA A 237 12.80 13.38 -7.13
C ALA A 237 12.02 12.75 -8.30
N VAL A 238 11.28 13.56 -9.06
CA VAL A 238 10.58 13.09 -10.27
C VAL A 238 11.57 12.63 -11.34
N ALA A 239 12.61 13.43 -11.62
CA ALA A 239 13.63 13.07 -12.60
C ALA A 239 14.36 11.78 -12.22
N LEU A 240 14.69 11.61 -10.93
CA LEU A 240 15.33 10.40 -10.42
C LEU A 240 14.43 9.18 -10.58
N ASP A 241 13.12 9.30 -10.33
CA ASP A 241 12.20 8.19 -10.57
C ASP A 241 12.23 7.77 -12.04
N PHE A 242 12.00 8.69 -12.98
CA PHE A 242 12.00 8.35 -14.41
C PHE A 242 13.34 7.80 -14.90
N SER A 243 14.47 8.30 -14.38
CA SER A 243 15.80 7.89 -14.86
C SER A 243 16.30 6.56 -14.28
N THR A 244 15.61 5.99 -13.29
CA THR A 244 16.05 4.77 -12.58
C THR A 244 15.02 3.65 -12.66
N ARG A 245 14.01 3.76 -13.53
CA ARG A 245 13.08 2.66 -13.80
C ARG A 245 13.80 1.59 -14.60
N ASP A 246 13.41 0.35 -14.37
CA ASP A 246 14.02 -0.79 -15.03
C ASP A 246 13.42 -0.98 -16.43
N ASP A 247 14.30 -1.17 -17.40
CA ASP A 247 13.94 -1.62 -18.74
C ASP A 247 14.27 -3.12 -18.87
N LEU A 248 13.25 -3.93 -19.20
CA LEU A 248 13.40 -5.33 -19.58
C LEU A 248 13.68 -5.40 -21.07
N ILE A 249 14.94 -5.63 -21.41
CA ILE A 249 15.38 -5.75 -22.80
C ILE A 249 15.00 -7.15 -23.30
N VAL A 250 14.13 -7.21 -24.31
CA VAL A 250 13.75 -8.45 -24.98
C VAL A 250 14.88 -8.85 -25.93
N ALA A 251 15.60 -9.92 -25.57
CA ALA A 251 16.70 -10.41 -26.41
C ALA A 251 16.17 -11.23 -27.59
N ASN A 252 16.88 -11.23 -28.71
CA ASN A 252 16.54 -12.09 -29.85
C ASN A 252 17.18 -13.47 -29.70
N ALA A 253 16.43 -14.52 -30.05
CA ALA A 253 16.88 -15.90 -30.07
C ALA A 253 16.31 -16.66 -31.29
N THR A 254 16.89 -17.83 -31.59
CA THR A 254 16.55 -18.64 -32.78
C THR A 254 15.74 -19.90 -32.47
N GLU A 255 15.75 -20.34 -31.22
CA GLU A 255 15.08 -21.55 -30.76
C GLU A 255 14.27 -21.21 -29.50
N LEU A 256 13.10 -21.83 -29.33
CA LEU A 256 12.29 -21.65 -28.12
C LEU A 256 12.90 -22.42 -26.94
N PRO A 257 12.70 -21.96 -25.69
CA PRO A 257 13.16 -22.69 -24.51
C PRO A 257 12.34 -23.97 -24.31
N THR A 258 12.92 -24.96 -23.64
CA THR A 258 12.15 -26.09 -23.11
C THR A 258 11.36 -25.61 -21.90
N LEU A 259 10.04 -25.81 -21.89
CA LEU A 259 9.19 -25.44 -20.75
C LEU A 259 9.30 -26.47 -19.61
N ASP A 260 10.45 -26.53 -18.94
CA ASP A 260 10.73 -27.48 -17.85
C ASP A 260 10.87 -26.82 -16.47
N GLY A 261 10.79 -25.49 -16.41
CA GLY A 261 10.96 -24.72 -15.19
C GLY A 261 12.43 -24.56 -14.81
N GLU A 262 13.36 -24.56 -15.76
CA GLU A 262 14.77 -24.30 -15.53
C GLU A 262 15.36 -23.27 -16.49
N MET A 263 15.78 -22.13 -15.94
CA MET A 263 16.41 -21.07 -16.75
C MET A 263 17.92 -21.28 -16.97
N SER A 264 18.36 -22.55 -17.09
CA SER A 264 19.78 -22.90 -17.24
C SER A 264 20.27 -22.93 -18.69
N GLU A 265 19.32 -22.97 -19.64
CA GLU A 265 19.59 -23.04 -21.08
C GLU A 265 20.33 -21.81 -21.62
N ALA A 266 21.05 -21.99 -22.74
CA ALA A 266 21.84 -20.92 -23.36
C ALA A 266 20.99 -19.72 -23.81
N ILE A 267 19.72 -19.95 -24.17
CA ILE A 267 18.77 -18.89 -24.54
C ILE A 267 18.56 -17.89 -23.41
N TRP A 268 18.48 -18.35 -22.15
CA TRP A 268 18.29 -17.47 -21.01
C TRP A 268 19.54 -16.66 -20.69
N ASN A 269 20.73 -17.17 -21.04
CA ASN A 269 21.99 -16.47 -20.79
C ASN A 269 22.22 -15.26 -21.71
N SER A 270 21.54 -15.19 -22.86
CA SER A 270 21.57 -14.01 -23.74
C SER A 270 20.64 -12.89 -23.27
N ALA A 271 19.62 -13.21 -22.46
CA ALA A 271 18.68 -12.25 -21.90
C ALA A 271 19.23 -11.62 -20.62
N LYS A 272 19.28 -10.29 -20.58
CA LYS A 272 19.69 -9.54 -19.38
C LYS A 272 18.58 -9.63 -18.33
N PRO A 273 18.87 -10.11 -17.09
CA PRO A 273 17.86 -10.17 -16.05
C PRO A 273 17.52 -8.77 -15.50
N VAL A 274 16.25 -8.60 -15.16
CA VAL A 274 15.73 -7.53 -14.30
C VAL A 274 15.30 -8.16 -12.98
N PHE A 275 15.62 -7.52 -11.85
CA PHE A 275 15.22 -8.00 -10.52
C PHE A 275 14.22 -7.04 -9.90
N VAL A 276 13.00 -7.51 -9.69
CA VAL A 276 11.91 -6.74 -9.09
C VAL A 276 11.68 -7.22 -7.67
N ARG A 277 11.91 -6.35 -6.69
CA ARG A 277 11.53 -6.63 -5.31
C ARG A 277 10.05 -6.34 -5.10
N THR A 278 9.31 -7.36 -4.75
CA THR A 278 7.88 -7.28 -4.43
C THR A 278 7.69 -7.36 -2.90
N GLN A 279 6.64 -6.72 -2.38
CA GLN A 279 6.45 -6.54 -0.94
C GLN A 279 4.98 -6.57 -0.52
N GLN A 280 4.73 -6.67 0.78
CA GLN A 280 3.42 -6.61 1.43
C GLN A 280 2.44 -7.72 0.98
N GLY A 281 2.96 -8.89 0.60
CA GLY A 281 2.15 -10.11 0.50
C GLY A 281 1.91 -10.75 1.87
N SER A 282 0.90 -11.61 1.98
CA SER A 282 0.81 -12.57 3.09
C SER A 282 1.81 -13.70 2.86
N SER A 283 2.20 -14.35 3.96
CA SER A 283 3.18 -15.44 3.97
C SER A 283 4.59 -14.95 3.58
N LEU A 284 5.42 -15.75 2.92
CA LEU A 284 6.81 -15.47 2.52
C LEU A 284 7.75 -15.26 3.72
N ASP A 285 7.91 -16.30 4.54
CA ASP A 285 8.73 -16.27 5.77
C ASP A 285 8.38 -15.11 6.72
N LYS A 286 7.12 -14.66 6.69
CA LYS A 286 6.60 -13.50 7.44
C LYS A 286 7.25 -12.17 7.07
N THR A 287 8.08 -12.14 6.03
CA THR A 287 8.62 -10.90 5.49
C THR A 287 7.59 -10.21 4.59
N GLY A 288 6.73 -11.00 3.94
CA GLY A 288 5.81 -10.53 2.90
C GLY A 288 6.53 -9.99 1.67
N GLU A 289 7.78 -10.39 1.45
CA GLU A 289 8.63 -9.92 0.36
C GLU A 289 9.15 -11.09 -0.49
N SER A 290 9.30 -10.86 -1.79
CA SER A 290 9.94 -11.81 -2.70
C SER A 290 10.62 -11.06 -3.83
N THR A 291 11.86 -11.45 -4.16
CA THR A 291 12.58 -10.91 -5.31
C THR A 291 12.30 -11.76 -6.55
N VAL A 292 11.76 -11.14 -7.59
CA VAL A 292 11.46 -11.78 -8.87
C VAL A 292 12.55 -11.42 -9.87
N GLU A 293 13.28 -12.41 -10.36
CA GLU A 293 14.10 -12.31 -11.56
C GLU A 293 13.22 -12.47 -12.80
N ILE A 294 13.41 -11.59 -13.79
CA ILE A 294 12.64 -11.57 -15.04
C ILE A 294 13.62 -11.54 -16.21
N ARG A 295 13.42 -12.42 -17.18
CA ARG A 295 14.09 -12.43 -18.48
C ARG A 295 13.06 -12.57 -19.60
N ALA A 296 13.33 -11.98 -20.75
CA ALA A 296 12.46 -12.06 -21.92
C ALA A 296 13.28 -12.28 -23.19
N VAL A 297 12.78 -13.16 -24.06
CA VAL A 297 13.37 -13.48 -25.35
C VAL A 297 12.31 -13.55 -26.44
N GLN A 298 12.59 -13.00 -27.61
CA GLN A 298 11.79 -13.14 -28.81
C GLN A 298 12.39 -14.20 -29.72
N VAL A 299 11.54 -15.10 -30.21
CA VAL A 299 11.89 -16.14 -31.19
C VAL A 299 10.87 -16.08 -32.32
N GLY A 300 11.24 -15.42 -33.42
CA GLY A 300 10.32 -15.19 -34.54
C GLY A 300 9.10 -14.37 -34.12
N ASP A 301 7.92 -14.95 -34.25
CA ASP A 301 6.61 -14.38 -33.88
C ASP A 301 6.17 -14.74 -32.47
N LYS A 302 7.04 -15.37 -31.67
CA LYS A 302 6.77 -15.76 -30.28
C LYS A 302 7.66 -15.00 -29.31
N ILE A 303 7.15 -14.84 -28.10
CA ILE A 303 7.91 -14.35 -26.96
C ILE A 303 7.91 -15.42 -25.86
N ALA A 304 9.06 -15.56 -25.20
CA ALA A 304 9.17 -16.35 -23.99
C ALA A 304 9.63 -15.47 -22.83
N PHE A 305 8.99 -15.67 -21.67
CA PHE A 305 9.39 -15.05 -20.41
C PHE A 305 9.87 -16.12 -19.44
N GLY A 306 10.97 -15.83 -18.76
CA GLY A 306 11.47 -16.61 -17.64
C GLY A 306 11.33 -15.79 -16.36
N PHE A 307 10.64 -16.35 -15.37
CA PHE A 307 10.44 -15.78 -14.06
C PHE A 307 11.02 -16.71 -12.99
N ARG A 308 11.76 -16.16 -12.04
CA ARG A 308 12.23 -16.92 -10.87
C ARG A 308 12.04 -16.09 -9.61
N TRP A 309 11.36 -16.63 -8.61
CA TRP A 309 11.08 -15.89 -7.38
C TRP A 309 11.33 -16.70 -6.11
N GLU A 310 11.59 -15.98 -5.03
CA GLU A 310 11.79 -16.53 -3.69
C GLU A 310 10.45 -16.97 -3.11
N ASP A 311 10.38 -18.23 -2.70
CA ASP A 311 9.22 -18.84 -2.04
C ASP A 311 9.71 -20.02 -1.19
N SER A 312 9.67 -19.86 0.13
CA SER A 312 10.35 -20.77 1.05
C SER A 312 9.69 -22.14 1.12
N ASN A 313 8.42 -22.22 0.75
CA ASN A 313 7.67 -23.45 0.69
C ASN A 313 7.13 -23.70 -0.73
N ARG A 314 6.61 -24.91 -0.94
CA ARG A 314 5.94 -25.30 -2.18
C ARG A 314 4.52 -25.67 -1.78
N SER A 315 3.56 -24.83 -2.11
CA SER A 315 2.18 -25.02 -1.70
C SER A 315 1.28 -25.36 -2.89
N LEU A 316 0.72 -26.56 -2.86
CA LEU A 316 -0.26 -27.02 -3.85
C LEU A 316 -1.68 -27.15 -3.27
N LYS A 317 -1.83 -27.06 -1.95
CA LYS A 317 -3.04 -27.42 -1.21
C LYS A 317 -4.17 -26.41 -1.43
N ARG A 318 -4.87 -26.52 -2.56
CA ARG A 318 -6.05 -25.68 -2.86
C ARG A 318 -7.30 -26.26 -2.20
N HIS A 319 -7.65 -25.75 -1.01
CA HIS A 319 -8.83 -26.14 -0.22
C HIS A 319 -9.05 -27.67 -0.13
N PRO A 320 -8.12 -28.44 0.49
CA PRO A 320 -8.30 -29.88 0.67
C PRO A 320 -9.62 -30.23 1.37
N LEU A 321 -10.16 -31.42 1.06
CA LEU A 321 -11.39 -31.92 1.66
C LEU A 321 -11.06 -33.06 2.60
N ILE A 322 -11.52 -32.99 3.85
CA ILE A 322 -11.35 -34.04 4.85
C ILE A 322 -12.70 -34.67 5.18
N LYS A 323 -12.75 -36.00 5.23
CA LYS A 323 -13.93 -36.73 5.67
C LYS A 323 -14.04 -36.71 7.20
N ALA A 324 -15.13 -36.18 7.72
CA ALA A 324 -15.52 -36.25 9.14
C ALA A 324 -16.72 -37.21 9.32
N GLU A 325 -17.09 -37.49 10.57
CA GLU A 325 -18.23 -38.36 10.91
C GLU A 325 -19.56 -37.83 10.36
N ASP A 326 -19.72 -36.50 10.27
CA ASP A 326 -20.93 -35.81 9.82
C ASP A 326 -20.92 -35.46 8.32
N GLY A 327 -19.84 -35.79 7.62
CA GLY A 327 -19.65 -35.55 6.19
C GLY A 327 -18.30 -34.89 5.87
N TRP A 328 -18.17 -34.38 4.65
CA TRP A 328 -16.92 -33.77 4.18
C TRP A 328 -16.81 -32.31 4.57
N ARG A 329 -15.62 -31.90 4.99
CA ARG A 329 -15.29 -30.51 5.37
C ARG A 329 -14.18 -29.98 4.47
N MET A 330 -14.27 -28.71 4.11
CA MET A 330 -13.24 -28.02 3.34
C MET A 330 -12.28 -27.32 4.29
N LEU A 331 -10.99 -27.62 4.21
CA LEU A 331 -9.98 -26.91 4.99
C LEU A 331 -9.80 -25.49 4.43
N ASN A 332 -9.98 -24.51 5.31
CA ASN A 332 -9.93 -23.08 5.00
C ASN A 332 -9.90 -22.26 6.30
N ASN A 333 -9.46 -21.01 6.23
CA ASN A 333 -9.53 -20.03 7.31
C ASN A 333 -10.49 -18.86 7.01
N ARG A 334 -10.64 -18.45 5.74
CA ARG A 334 -11.38 -17.25 5.32
C ARG A 334 -11.97 -17.36 3.91
N ALA A 335 -12.36 -18.57 3.50
CA ALA A 335 -12.96 -18.79 2.18
C ALA A 335 -14.33 -18.12 2.02
N ASP A 336 -15.03 -17.84 3.12
CA ASP A 336 -16.34 -17.17 3.15
C ASP A 336 -16.28 -15.73 2.61
N ILE A 337 -15.20 -15.01 2.91
CA ILE A 337 -14.92 -13.65 2.40
C ILE A 337 -13.98 -13.64 1.19
N SER A 338 -13.58 -14.80 0.68
CA SER A 338 -12.62 -14.93 -0.42
C SER A 338 -11.23 -14.33 -0.13
N ASP A 339 -10.73 -14.56 1.08
CA ASP A 339 -9.43 -14.07 1.55
C ASP A 339 -8.59 -15.16 2.23
N GLU A 340 -8.66 -16.38 1.70
CA GLU A 340 -7.95 -17.56 2.22
C GLU A 340 -6.42 -17.37 2.22
N THR A 341 -5.77 -17.78 3.30
CA THR A 341 -4.30 -17.73 3.45
C THR A 341 -3.69 -18.97 4.10
N ASP A 342 -4.45 -20.00 4.44
CA ASP A 342 -3.88 -21.20 5.07
C ASP A 342 -3.81 -22.35 4.05
N TYR A 343 -4.91 -22.60 3.35
CA TYR A 343 -5.03 -23.73 2.41
C TYR A 343 -5.33 -23.24 0.98
N TYR A 344 -4.35 -22.55 0.41
CA TYR A 344 -4.34 -22.17 -1.00
C TYR A 344 -3.07 -22.69 -1.70
N GLU A 345 -3.10 -22.69 -3.03
CA GLU A 345 -1.93 -23.01 -3.85
C GLU A 345 -1.05 -21.77 -4.09
N ASP A 346 0.21 -21.99 -4.45
CA ASP A 346 1.06 -20.94 -4.97
C ASP A 346 0.56 -20.45 -6.33
N LYS A 347 0.68 -19.15 -6.54
CA LYS A 347 0.37 -18.51 -7.82
C LYS A 347 1.39 -17.45 -8.15
N PHE A 348 1.43 -17.13 -9.43
CA PHE A 348 2.20 -16.04 -9.97
C PHE A 348 1.34 -15.31 -10.99
N SER A 349 1.41 -13.97 -10.99
CA SER A 349 0.67 -13.16 -11.95
C SER A 349 1.58 -12.13 -12.59
N VAL A 350 1.38 -11.91 -13.88
CA VAL A 350 2.02 -10.88 -14.68
C VAL A 350 0.92 -10.01 -15.25
N ALA A 351 1.07 -8.69 -15.21
CA ALA A 351 0.12 -7.76 -15.81
C ALA A 351 0.86 -6.81 -16.75
N PHE A 352 0.34 -6.65 -17.97
CA PHE A 352 0.85 -5.76 -19.00
C PHE A 352 -0.11 -4.58 -19.20
N SER A 353 0.44 -3.39 -19.43
CA SER A 353 -0.34 -2.18 -19.72
C SER A 353 0.41 -1.24 -20.65
N LYS A 354 -0.34 -0.46 -21.43
CA LYS A 354 0.18 0.69 -22.19
C LYS A 354 0.40 1.94 -21.34
N SER A 355 -0.04 1.92 -20.08
CA SER A 355 0.02 3.05 -19.15
C SER A 355 0.95 2.71 -17.99
N ASP A 356 1.84 3.63 -17.62
CA ASP A 356 2.71 3.54 -16.43
C ASP A 356 2.05 4.09 -15.16
N ALA A 357 0.75 4.37 -15.20
CA ALA A 357 0.04 4.97 -14.08
C ALA A 357 0.18 4.11 -12.81
N PHE A 358 0.21 4.78 -11.66
CA PHE A 358 0.28 4.12 -10.36
C PHE A 358 -0.92 3.18 -10.13
N GLY A 359 -0.77 2.24 -9.20
CA GLY A 359 -1.80 1.23 -8.93
C GLY A 359 -1.90 0.16 -10.02
N GLY A 360 -0.78 -0.17 -10.68
CA GLY A 360 -0.72 -1.17 -11.74
C GLY A 360 -1.49 -0.74 -12.98
N GLY A 361 -1.03 0.33 -13.64
CA GLY A 361 -1.72 0.90 -14.81
C GLY A 361 -3.08 1.51 -14.47
N ALA A 362 -3.22 2.15 -13.30
CA ALA A 362 -4.46 2.71 -12.78
C ALA A 362 -5.62 1.71 -12.61
N SER A 363 -5.32 0.41 -12.51
CA SER A 363 -6.34 -0.64 -12.45
C SER A 363 -6.74 -1.07 -11.03
N THR A 364 -5.96 -0.68 -10.00
CA THR A 364 -6.19 -1.12 -8.62
C THR A 364 -6.94 -0.08 -7.80
N HIS A 365 -8.14 -0.43 -7.36
CA HIS A 365 -9.01 0.44 -6.59
C HIS A 365 -9.27 -0.11 -5.18
N MET A 366 -8.78 0.58 -4.16
CA MET A 366 -8.79 0.14 -2.76
C MET A 366 -10.09 0.49 -2.03
N GLY A 367 -10.41 -0.32 -1.01
CA GLY A 367 -11.51 -0.11 -0.08
C GLY A 367 -12.69 -1.06 -0.30
N PRO A 368 -13.66 -1.11 0.63
CA PRO A 368 -14.75 -2.07 0.61
C PRO A 368 -15.71 -1.92 -0.58
N LYS A 369 -15.87 -0.71 -1.10
CA LYS A 369 -16.83 -0.38 -2.16
C LYS A 369 -16.33 0.79 -3.03
N PRO A 370 -15.30 0.59 -3.87
CA PRO A 370 -14.73 1.66 -4.68
C PRO A 370 -15.66 2.12 -5.82
N LEU A 371 -16.63 1.29 -6.22
CA LEU A 371 -17.69 1.62 -7.17
C LEU A 371 -19.00 1.87 -6.42
N SER A 372 -19.51 3.11 -6.47
CA SER A 372 -20.66 3.51 -5.64
C SER A 372 -21.97 2.79 -5.98
N ASP A 373 -22.15 2.44 -7.26
CA ASP A 373 -23.33 1.86 -7.89
C ASP A 373 -23.23 0.33 -8.08
N LYS A 374 -22.08 -0.27 -7.76
CA LYS A 374 -21.83 -1.72 -7.91
C LYS A 374 -21.62 -2.41 -6.57
N PRO A 375 -21.71 -3.75 -6.49
CA PRO A 375 -21.35 -4.50 -5.30
C PRO A 375 -19.88 -4.26 -4.90
N GLY A 376 -19.62 -4.29 -3.59
CA GLY A 376 -18.26 -4.28 -3.05
C GLY A 376 -17.56 -5.63 -3.18
N ALA A 377 -16.26 -5.66 -2.91
CA ALA A 377 -15.50 -6.90 -2.83
C ALA A 377 -15.82 -7.63 -1.52
N PHE A 378 -15.97 -8.96 -1.55
CA PHE A 378 -16.24 -9.75 -0.34
C PHE A 378 -15.17 -9.64 0.74
N ASN A 379 -13.91 -9.49 0.33
CA ASN A 379 -12.77 -9.34 1.25
C ASN A 379 -12.58 -7.90 1.72
N TYR A 380 -13.38 -6.95 1.24
CA TYR A 380 -13.32 -5.51 1.55
C TYR A 380 -12.02 -4.80 1.13
N ARG A 381 -11.14 -5.47 0.39
CA ARG A 381 -9.79 -4.98 0.06
C ARG A 381 -9.80 -3.98 -1.11
N GLY A 382 -10.62 -4.27 -2.11
CA GLY A 382 -10.69 -3.48 -3.34
C GLY A 382 -11.16 -4.27 -4.54
N LEU A 383 -11.20 -3.61 -5.70
CA LEU A 383 -11.57 -4.18 -6.99
C LEU A 383 -10.51 -3.81 -8.04
N HIS A 384 -10.38 -4.63 -9.08
CA HIS A 384 -9.55 -4.34 -10.24
C HIS A 384 -10.43 -3.98 -11.43
N TYR A 385 -10.18 -2.82 -12.05
CA TYR A 385 -10.88 -2.35 -13.24
C TYR A 385 -10.20 -1.11 -13.82
N THR A 386 -10.41 -0.82 -15.10
CA THR A 386 -10.01 0.43 -15.75
C THR A 386 -11.20 1.39 -15.83
N THR A 387 -10.91 2.70 -15.91
CA THR A 387 -11.94 3.75 -15.96
C THR A 387 -11.98 4.51 -17.28
N ASP A 388 -10.97 4.33 -18.11
CA ASP A 388 -10.76 5.01 -19.39
C ASP A 388 -11.00 4.12 -20.61
N GLY A 389 -11.45 2.88 -20.40
CA GLY A 389 -11.63 1.89 -21.47
C GLY A 389 -10.36 1.15 -21.86
N SER A 390 -9.22 1.40 -21.19
CA SER A 390 -7.99 0.65 -21.42
C SER A 390 -8.12 -0.81 -20.98
N LEU A 391 -7.25 -1.63 -21.54
CA LEU A 391 -7.09 -3.04 -21.24
C LEU A 391 -5.77 -3.24 -20.51
N LEU A 392 -5.78 -4.11 -19.49
CA LEU A 392 -4.57 -4.75 -18.99
C LEU A 392 -4.68 -6.24 -19.27
N ASP A 393 -3.66 -6.78 -19.91
CA ASP A 393 -3.50 -8.20 -20.20
C ASP A 393 -2.81 -8.86 -18.98
N VAL A 394 -3.39 -9.94 -18.44
CA VAL A 394 -3.04 -10.50 -17.13
C VAL A 394 -2.87 -12.01 -17.21
N TRP A 395 -1.64 -12.47 -17.13
CA TRP A 395 -1.33 -13.89 -17.04
C TRP A 395 -1.40 -14.34 -15.59
N GLN A 396 -1.96 -15.53 -15.35
CA GLN A 396 -2.03 -16.08 -14.00
C GLN A 396 -1.74 -17.59 -13.96
N TRP A 397 -0.52 -17.92 -13.52
CA TRP A 397 -0.11 -19.28 -13.21
C TRP A 397 -0.63 -19.69 -11.83
N LYS A 398 -1.07 -20.95 -11.71
CA LYS A 398 -1.71 -21.52 -10.52
C LYS A 398 -1.22 -22.95 -10.33
N ALA A 399 -0.49 -23.24 -9.27
CA ALA A 399 0.24 -24.50 -9.16
C ALA A 399 -0.65 -25.75 -9.34
N ALA A 400 -1.73 -25.87 -8.57
CA ALA A 400 -2.63 -27.03 -8.59
C ALA A 400 -3.76 -26.93 -9.64
N ARG A 401 -4.12 -25.71 -10.07
CA ARG A 401 -5.13 -25.46 -11.12
C ARG A 401 -4.52 -25.33 -12.51
N GLY A 402 -3.66 -26.28 -12.87
CA GLY A 402 -3.13 -26.45 -14.23
C GLY A 402 -1.67 -26.02 -14.43
N GLY A 403 -1.09 -25.25 -13.52
CA GLY A 403 0.28 -24.75 -13.61
C GLY A 403 1.32 -25.88 -13.67
N MET A 404 1.20 -26.89 -12.81
CA MET A 404 2.03 -28.09 -12.85
C MET A 404 1.78 -28.99 -14.07
N LEU A 405 0.76 -28.67 -14.89
CA LEU A 405 0.40 -29.36 -16.14
C LEU A 405 0.77 -28.51 -17.38
N GLY A 406 1.59 -27.48 -17.17
CA GLY A 406 2.09 -26.60 -18.21
C GLY A 406 1.08 -25.58 -18.75
N LYS A 407 0.04 -25.27 -17.97
CA LYS A 407 -1.01 -24.31 -18.34
C LYS A 407 -0.94 -23.03 -17.52
N VAL A 408 -1.16 -21.91 -18.17
CA VAL A 408 -1.28 -20.57 -17.56
C VAL A 408 -2.60 -19.99 -18.04
N ASP A 409 -3.40 -19.44 -17.12
CA ASP A 409 -4.66 -18.76 -17.51
C ASP A 409 -4.34 -17.40 -18.11
N ASP A 410 -4.90 -17.14 -19.30
CA ASP A 410 -4.99 -15.80 -19.87
C ASP A 410 -6.24 -15.08 -19.35
N MET A 411 -6.04 -13.86 -18.88
CA MET A 411 -7.04 -13.07 -18.17
C MET A 411 -6.81 -11.60 -18.48
N TRP A 412 -7.74 -10.74 -18.07
CA TRP A 412 -7.61 -9.31 -18.31
C TRP A 412 -8.30 -8.46 -17.25
N PHE A 413 -7.89 -7.20 -17.17
CA PHE A 413 -8.65 -6.12 -16.55
C PHE A 413 -9.15 -5.14 -17.60
N GLY A 414 -10.42 -4.75 -17.51
CA GLY A 414 -10.93 -3.60 -18.22
C GLY A 414 -12.05 -2.90 -17.46
N THR A 415 -13.00 -2.31 -18.19
CA THR A 415 -14.10 -1.57 -17.55
C THR A 415 -14.99 -2.49 -16.71
N PRO A 416 -15.56 -2.02 -15.58
CA PRO A 416 -16.40 -2.84 -14.73
C PRO A 416 -17.60 -3.46 -15.48
N ILE A 417 -17.76 -4.78 -15.37
CA ILE A 417 -18.88 -5.50 -15.97
C ILE A 417 -20.15 -5.31 -15.11
N GLU A 418 -21.34 -5.37 -15.71
CA GLU A 418 -22.59 -5.37 -14.95
C GLU A 418 -22.73 -6.62 -14.05
N PRO A 419 -23.05 -6.47 -12.75
CA PRO A 419 -23.23 -7.59 -11.86
C PRO A 419 -24.52 -8.35 -12.19
N ASN A 420 -24.47 -9.68 -12.14
CA ASN A 420 -25.68 -10.50 -12.20
C ASN A 420 -26.45 -10.48 -10.87
N GLU A 421 -27.67 -11.02 -10.87
CA GLU A 421 -28.55 -11.06 -9.69
C GLU A 421 -27.89 -11.70 -8.46
N ALA A 422 -27.11 -12.77 -8.64
CA ALA A 422 -26.42 -13.44 -7.54
C ALA A 422 -25.30 -12.58 -6.93
N GLN A 423 -24.62 -11.77 -7.75
CA GLN A 423 -23.62 -10.81 -7.30
C GLN A 423 -24.25 -9.63 -6.57
N VAL A 424 -25.36 -9.09 -7.10
CA VAL A 424 -26.14 -8.04 -6.41
C VAL A 424 -26.66 -8.52 -5.06
N ALA A 425 -27.10 -9.78 -4.99
CA ALA A 425 -27.57 -10.41 -3.75
C ALA A 425 -26.45 -10.83 -2.78
N GLY A 426 -25.17 -10.59 -3.10
CA GLY A 426 -24.03 -10.98 -2.25
C GLY A 426 -23.81 -12.50 -2.16
N LYS A 427 -24.38 -13.29 -3.07
CA LYS A 427 -24.25 -14.76 -3.12
C LYS A 427 -23.07 -15.23 -3.98
N LYS A 428 -22.58 -14.37 -4.88
CA LYS A 428 -21.42 -14.63 -5.74
C LYS A 428 -20.49 -13.43 -5.75
N ARG A 429 -19.18 -13.68 -5.82
CA ARG A 429 -18.16 -12.62 -5.91
C ARG A 429 -18.38 -11.77 -7.15
N TYR A 430 -18.34 -10.44 -6.97
CA TYR A 430 -18.21 -9.47 -8.05
C TYR A 430 -16.73 -9.14 -8.27
N SER A 431 -16.26 -9.25 -9.52
CA SER A 431 -14.85 -9.03 -9.89
C SER A 431 -14.60 -7.71 -10.62
N ALA A 432 -15.63 -6.87 -10.79
CA ALA A 432 -15.58 -5.62 -11.53
C ALA A 432 -15.04 -5.82 -12.96
N GLY A 433 -13.82 -5.35 -13.23
CA GLY A 433 -13.18 -5.40 -14.54
C GLY A 433 -12.30 -6.63 -14.74
N TYR A 434 -12.09 -7.45 -13.71
CA TYR A 434 -11.30 -8.68 -13.81
C TYR A 434 -12.13 -9.85 -14.33
N SER A 435 -11.71 -10.41 -15.46
CA SER A 435 -12.31 -11.59 -16.08
C SER A 435 -11.28 -12.47 -16.75
N ALA A 436 -11.67 -13.72 -17.02
CA ALA A 436 -10.90 -14.56 -17.93
C ALA A 436 -11.14 -14.13 -19.37
N ASP A 437 -10.20 -14.49 -20.21
CA ASP A 437 -10.36 -14.48 -21.65
C ASP A 437 -11.46 -15.42 -22.12
N GLU A 438 -11.95 -15.18 -23.34
CA GLU A 438 -12.92 -16.04 -24.00
C GLU A 438 -12.39 -17.47 -24.09
N GLY A 439 -13.16 -18.42 -23.55
CA GLY A 439 -12.73 -19.80 -23.45
C GLY A 439 -13.20 -20.51 -22.21
N LYS A 440 -12.63 -21.69 -21.95
CA LYS A 440 -12.94 -22.53 -20.79
C LYS A 440 -11.67 -22.92 -20.05
N SER A 441 -11.74 -22.91 -18.72
CA SER A 441 -10.80 -23.67 -17.91
C SER A 441 -11.15 -25.15 -17.91
N PHE A 442 -10.12 -25.97 -17.78
CA PHE A 442 -10.18 -27.42 -17.62
C PHE A 442 -10.10 -27.85 -16.14
N TYR A 443 -10.50 -26.97 -15.23
CA TYR A 443 -10.51 -27.24 -13.81
C TYR A 443 -11.77 -26.72 -13.13
N ILE A 444 -12.21 -27.44 -12.08
CA ILE A 444 -13.30 -27.02 -11.20
C ILE A 444 -12.95 -27.32 -9.73
N TYR A 445 -13.71 -26.74 -8.81
CA TYR A 445 -13.63 -27.10 -7.39
C TYR A 445 -14.42 -28.39 -7.12
N ASN A 446 -13.85 -29.31 -6.34
CA ASN A 446 -14.48 -30.58 -5.96
C ASN A 446 -15.55 -30.43 -4.87
N TYR A 447 -15.95 -29.21 -4.55
CA TYR A 447 -16.90 -28.93 -3.48
C TYR A 447 -17.92 -27.87 -3.89
N LYS A 448 -19.10 -27.91 -3.26
CA LYS A 448 -20.11 -26.87 -3.30
C LYS A 448 -20.44 -26.39 -1.89
N LYS A 449 -20.54 -25.07 -1.76
CA LYS A 449 -21.00 -24.42 -0.52
C LYS A 449 -22.44 -24.84 -0.24
N LYS A 450 -22.69 -25.38 0.96
CA LYS A 450 -24.07 -25.58 1.46
C LYS A 450 -24.69 -24.21 1.80
N SER A 451 -25.98 -24.08 1.54
CA SER A 451 -26.69 -22.83 1.82
C SER A 451 -26.55 -22.43 3.29
N GLY A 452 -26.10 -21.20 3.55
CA GLY A 452 -25.91 -20.66 4.90
C GLY A 452 -24.71 -21.20 5.68
N SER A 453 -23.89 -22.10 5.14
CA SER A 453 -22.81 -22.74 5.92
C SER A 453 -21.52 -21.93 6.05
N ASN A 454 -21.30 -20.94 5.17
CA ASN A 454 -20.04 -20.17 5.08
C ASN A 454 -18.75 -21.02 5.09
N TYR A 455 -18.83 -22.27 4.61
CA TYR A 455 -17.73 -23.23 4.66
C TYR A 455 -17.24 -23.61 6.09
N GLU A 456 -17.96 -23.23 7.14
CA GLU A 456 -17.64 -23.59 8.54
C GLU A 456 -18.09 -25.02 8.90
N ASN A 457 -19.05 -25.57 8.16
CA ASN A 457 -19.61 -26.90 8.35
C ASN A 457 -19.25 -27.80 7.16
N THR A 458 -20.03 -28.85 6.94
CA THR A 458 -19.83 -29.73 5.80
C THR A 458 -20.10 -29.03 4.47
N VAL A 459 -19.42 -29.50 3.43
CA VAL A 459 -19.62 -29.13 2.03
C VAL A 459 -20.15 -30.33 1.25
N ASP A 460 -20.78 -30.07 0.12
CA ASP A 460 -21.14 -31.16 -0.81
C ASP A 460 -19.94 -31.46 -1.69
N VAL A 461 -19.51 -32.71 -1.75
CA VAL A 461 -18.42 -33.17 -2.63
C VAL A 461 -18.98 -33.56 -4.00
N LEU A 462 -18.26 -33.21 -5.06
CA LEU A 462 -18.72 -33.50 -6.43
C LEU A 462 -18.28 -34.87 -6.90
N ARG A 463 -17.02 -35.24 -6.62
CA ARG A 463 -16.42 -36.48 -7.06
C ARG A 463 -15.54 -37.10 -5.98
N LEU A 464 -15.56 -38.41 -5.91
CA LEU A 464 -14.77 -39.24 -5.00
C LEU A 464 -13.68 -39.98 -5.79
N PRO A 465 -12.54 -40.30 -5.18
CA PRO A 465 -11.49 -41.06 -5.87
C PRO A 465 -11.98 -42.46 -6.24
N VAL A 466 -11.58 -42.95 -7.42
CA VAL A 466 -11.78 -44.36 -7.82
C VAL A 466 -10.97 -45.28 -6.91
N ASP A 467 -9.77 -44.86 -6.54
CA ASP A 467 -8.83 -45.57 -5.67
C ASP A 467 -8.30 -44.60 -4.62
N VAL A 468 -8.83 -44.71 -3.40
CA VAL A 468 -8.51 -43.83 -2.27
C VAL A 468 -7.02 -43.94 -1.90
N GLU A 469 -6.48 -45.15 -1.83
CA GLU A 469 -5.08 -45.38 -1.42
C GLU A 469 -4.12 -44.80 -2.46
N LYS A 470 -4.42 -44.97 -3.75
CA LYS A 470 -3.64 -44.37 -4.83
C LYS A 470 -3.69 -42.85 -4.78
N THR A 471 -4.87 -42.25 -4.63
CA THR A 471 -5.00 -40.78 -4.52
C THR A 471 -4.23 -40.23 -3.33
N VAL A 472 -4.33 -40.86 -2.15
CA VAL A 472 -3.57 -40.47 -0.96
C VAL A 472 -2.07 -40.61 -1.19
N THR A 473 -1.62 -41.67 -1.85
CA THR A 473 -0.21 -41.87 -2.20
C THR A 473 0.29 -40.80 -3.18
N GLN A 474 -0.52 -40.44 -4.18
CA GLN A 474 -0.18 -39.40 -5.16
C GLN A 474 -0.06 -38.00 -4.53
N MET A 475 -0.81 -37.71 -3.45
CA MET A 475 -0.66 -36.45 -2.71
C MET A 475 0.67 -36.36 -1.94
N GLY A 476 1.42 -37.46 -1.80
CA GLY A 476 2.66 -37.51 -1.03
C GLY A 476 2.42 -37.47 0.48
N LYS A 477 3.42 -37.02 1.25
CA LYS A 477 3.26 -36.83 2.70
C LYS A 477 2.27 -35.69 2.98
N ILE A 478 1.13 -36.03 3.57
CA ILE A 478 0.14 -35.03 4.01
C ILE A 478 0.62 -34.39 5.32
N ASP A 479 1.09 -33.15 5.23
CA ASP A 479 1.43 -32.29 6.35
C ASP A 479 0.54 -31.04 6.28
N LEU A 480 -0.23 -30.76 7.34
CA LEU A 480 -1.22 -29.67 7.35
C LEU A 480 -0.70 -28.37 7.96
N ASP A 481 0.58 -28.33 8.35
CA ASP A 481 1.27 -27.08 8.58
C ASP A 481 1.25 -26.25 7.28
N VAL A 482 0.84 -24.98 7.39
CA VAL A 482 0.69 -24.08 6.24
C VAL A 482 2.02 -23.73 5.60
N GLU A 483 3.12 -23.83 6.36
CA GLU A 483 4.48 -23.59 5.88
C GLU A 483 5.15 -24.88 5.36
N ALA A 484 4.44 -26.01 5.33
CA ALA A 484 5.00 -27.28 4.88
C ALA A 484 5.13 -27.33 3.35
N THR A 485 6.34 -27.65 2.89
CA THR A 485 6.63 -27.94 1.49
C THR A 485 5.99 -29.25 1.04
N ASP A 486 5.16 -29.19 -0.02
CA ASP A 486 4.63 -30.37 -0.69
C ASP A 486 5.71 -31.12 -1.48
N ASP A 487 5.76 -32.45 -1.33
CA ASP A 487 6.80 -33.31 -1.95
C ASP A 487 6.92 -33.10 -3.47
N PRO A 488 8.13 -33.16 -4.05
CA PRO A 488 8.29 -33.18 -5.50
C PRO A 488 7.45 -34.29 -6.15
N GLY A 489 6.67 -33.94 -7.17
CA GLY A 489 5.79 -34.88 -7.87
C GLY A 489 4.44 -35.15 -7.19
N SER A 490 4.16 -34.56 -6.01
CA SER A 490 2.85 -34.64 -5.38
C SER A 490 1.75 -34.03 -6.25
N GLN A 491 0.57 -34.67 -6.22
CA GLN A 491 -0.61 -34.32 -6.99
C GLN A 491 -1.76 -33.91 -6.05
N TRP A 492 -2.00 -32.61 -5.92
CA TRP A 492 -3.11 -32.05 -5.12
C TRP A 492 -4.32 -31.67 -5.97
N TRP A 493 -4.61 -32.51 -6.96
CA TRP A 493 -5.79 -32.49 -7.82
C TRP A 493 -6.16 -33.93 -8.21
N MET A 494 -7.36 -34.13 -8.73
CA MET A 494 -7.74 -35.41 -9.37
C MET A 494 -8.16 -35.18 -10.81
N PHE A 495 -7.75 -36.06 -11.72
CA PHE A 495 -8.26 -36.09 -13.08
C PHE A 495 -9.66 -36.71 -13.14
N GLU A 496 -10.38 -36.49 -14.25
CA GLU A 496 -11.68 -37.14 -14.46
C GLU A 496 -11.59 -38.66 -14.37
N ALA A 497 -10.55 -39.26 -14.94
CA ALA A 497 -10.33 -40.71 -14.95
C ALA A 497 -9.93 -41.28 -13.57
N GLU A 498 -9.50 -40.44 -12.64
CA GLU A 498 -9.11 -40.84 -11.27
C GLU A 498 -10.27 -40.72 -10.28
N SER A 499 -11.42 -40.22 -10.73
CA SER A 499 -12.54 -39.90 -9.85
C SER A 499 -13.87 -40.35 -10.44
N VAL A 500 -14.86 -40.60 -9.59
CA VAL A 500 -16.25 -40.91 -9.95
C VAL A 500 -17.18 -39.87 -9.34
N PRO A 501 -18.35 -39.59 -9.96
CA PRO A 501 -19.36 -38.76 -9.33
C PRO A 501 -19.68 -39.24 -7.91
N TYR A 502 -19.91 -38.31 -6.99
CA TYR A 502 -20.28 -38.63 -5.62
C TYR A 502 -21.50 -39.56 -5.57
N SER A 503 -21.42 -40.61 -4.76
CA SER A 503 -22.56 -41.45 -4.40
C SER A 503 -22.49 -41.79 -2.90
N PRO A 504 -23.62 -41.92 -2.20
CA PRO A 504 -23.63 -42.31 -0.78
C PRO A 504 -22.95 -43.66 -0.52
N GLU A 505 -23.03 -44.59 -1.46
CA GLU A 505 -22.45 -45.93 -1.36
C GLU A 505 -20.93 -45.88 -1.41
N PHE A 506 -20.36 -45.14 -2.38
CA PHE A 506 -18.91 -44.93 -2.46
C PHE A 506 -18.41 -44.10 -1.28
N ASP A 507 -19.14 -43.06 -0.91
CA ASP A 507 -18.78 -42.25 0.26
C ASP A 507 -18.70 -43.12 1.52
N ALA A 508 -19.72 -43.94 1.81
CA ALA A 508 -19.74 -44.81 3.00
C ALA A 508 -18.54 -45.77 3.11
N ALA A 509 -17.93 -46.16 1.98
CA ALA A 509 -16.73 -47.00 1.96
C ALA A 509 -15.44 -46.25 2.31
N ILE A 510 -15.42 -44.91 2.24
CA ILE A 510 -14.24 -44.10 2.53
C ILE A 510 -14.10 -43.92 4.06
N PRO A 511 -12.94 -44.19 4.66
CA PRO A 511 -12.72 -43.98 6.10
C PRO A 511 -12.85 -42.50 6.53
N VAL A 512 -13.35 -42.27 7.74
CA VAL A 512 -13.23 -40.96 8.39
C VAL A 512 -11.75 -40.61 8.58
N GLY A 513 -11.40 -39.35 8.36
CA GLY A 513 -10.03 -38.86 8.36
C GLY A 513 -9.35 -38.90 6.98
N THR A 514 -9.95 -39.56 5.99
CA THR A 514 -9.43 -39.51 4.60
C THR A 514 -9.47 -38.08 4.08
N MET A 515 -8.37 -37.67 3.46
CA MET A 515 -8.25 -36.41 2.74
C MET A 515 -8.27 -36.66 1.23
N ILE A 516 -8.90 -35.75 0.49
CA ILE A 516 -8.88 -35.74 -0.97
C ILE A 516 -8.63 -34.30 -1.48
N PRO A 517 -8.15 -34.14 -2.72
CA PRO A 517 -7.98 -32.83 -3.33
C PRO A 517 -9.28 -32.02 -3.46
N GLY A 518 -9.16 -30.71 -3.29
CA GLY A 518 -10.23 -29.74 -3.53
C GLY A 518 -10.37 -29.32 -5.00
N VAL A 519 -9.48 -29.78 -5.88
CA VAL A 519 -9.42 -29.44 -7.31
C VAL A 519 -9.64 -30.68 -8.15
N LEU A 520 -10.45 -30.52 -9.20
CA LEU A 520 -10.63 -31.50 -10.26
C LEU A 520 -10.10 -30.92 -11.57
N ILE A 521 -9.30 -31.69 -12.31
CA ILE A 521 -8.87 -31.39 -13.67
C ILE A 521 -9.76 -32.17 -14.63
N ILE A 522 -10.78 -31.49 -15.17
CA ILE A 522 -11.83 -32.09 -16.01
C ILE A 522 -12.23 -31.13 -17.13
N GLY A 523 -12.60 -31.70 -18.29
CA GLY A 523 -12.97 -30.94 -19.48
C GLY A 523 -11.77 -30.43 -20.28
N GLU A 524 -12.08 -29.62 -21.29
CA GLU A 524 -11.11 -29.12 -22.27
C GLU A 524 -10.64 -27.71 -21.92
N TYR A 525 -9.36 -27.43 -22.22
CA TYR A 525 -8.77 -26.09 -22.10
C TYR A 525 -8.77 -25.44 -23.48
N GLU A 526 -9.60 -24.42 -23.67
CA GLU A 526 -9.98 -23.92 -25.00
C GLU A 526 -10.13 -22.39 -25.02
N GLY A 527 -10.06 -21.81 -26.23
CA GLY A 527 -10.22 -20.37 -26.47
C GLY A 527 -8.93 -19.60 -26.22
N SER A 528 -9.00 -18.26 -26.31
CA SER A 528 -7.82 -17.41 -26.07
C SER A 528 -7.31 -17.50 -24.65
N ARG A 529 -8.19 -17.88 -23.72
CA ARG A 529 -7.80 -18.24 -22.35
C ARG A 529 -6.66 -19.26 -22.29
N ALA A 530 -6.52 -20.10 -23.31
CA ALA A 530 -5.53 -21.17 -23.41
C ALA A 530 -4.32 -20.86 -24.31
N ASP A 531 -4.13 -19.60 -24.74
CA ASP A 531 -3.06 -19.20 -25.67
C ASP A 531 -1.65 -19.28 -25.06
N LEU A 532 -1.57 -19.34 -23.74
CA LEU A 532 -0.32 -19.44 -22.99
C LEU A 532 0.08 -20.91 -22.74
N SER A 533 1.34 -21.22 -23.02
CA SER A 533 1.99 -22.46 -22.59
C SER A 533 3.04 -22.16 -21.54
N GLY A 534 3.12 -22.96 -20.49
CA GLY A 534 4.10 -22.75 -19.41
C GLY A 534 4.81 -24.02 -18.98
N GLY A 535 5.89 -23.84 -18.21
CA GLY A 535 6.62 -24.89 -17.52
C GLY A 535 7.12 -24.35 -16.19
N SER A 536 6.95 -25.10 -15.11
CA SER A 536 7.27 -24.60 -13.77
C SER A 536 7.90 -25.65 -12.88
N LYS A 537 8.85 -25.22 -12.05
CA LYS A 537 9.52 -26.07 -11.09
C LYS A 537 9.83 -25.30 -9.82
N TRP A 538 9.53 -25.91 -8.68
CA TRP A 538 10.01 -25.44 -7.39
C TRP A 538 11.26 -26.22 -7.00
N LYS A 539 12.31 -25.51 -6.57
CA LYS A 539 13.56 -26.10 -6.10
C LYS A 539 14.31 -25.12 -5.20
N ASP A 540 14.79 -25.62 -4.07
CA ASP A 540 15.68 -24.91 -3.14
C ASP A 540 15.15 -23.53 -2.68
N GLY A 541 13.84 -23.42 -2.42
CA GLY A 541 13.20 -22.17 -1.97
C GLY A 541 12.88 -21.18 -3.10
N TYR A 542 12.83 -21.67 -4.34
CA TYR A 542 12.49 -20.86 -5.51
C TYR A 542 11.53 -21.59 -6.43
N TRP A 543 10.53 -20.87 -6.90
CA TRP A 543 9.82 -21.22 -8.12
C TRP A 543 10.56 -20.63 -9.32
N THR A 544 10.65 -21.42 -10.38
CA THR A 544 11.00 -20.97 -11.73
C THR A 544 9.82 -21.28 -12.65
N LEU A 545 9.44 -20.32 -13.49
CA LEU A 545 8.33 -20.39 -14.42
C LEU A 545 8.78 -19.85 -15.78
N GLU A 546 8.61 -20.65 -16.81
CA GLU A 546 8.79 -20.25 -18.20
C GLU A 546 7.42 -20.19 -18.87
N ILE A 547 7.16 -19.15 -19.66
CA ILE A 547 5.90 -18.95 -20.37
C ILE A 547 6.22 -18.58 -21.82
N ILE A 548 5.53 -19.20 -22.77
CA ILE A 548 5.56 -18.83 -24.19
C ILE A 548 4.17 -18.36 -24.62
N ARG A 549 4.14 -17.28 -25.40
CA ARG A 549 2.96 -16.79 -26.13
C ARG A 549 3.35 -16.33 -27.53
N ASP A 550 2.38 -16.28 -28.43
CA ASP A 550 2.52 -15.46 -29.63
C ASP A 550 2.68 -13.98 -29.25
N MET A 551 3.49 -13.27 -30.02
CA MET A 551 3.72 -11.83 -29.87
C MET A 551 2.41 -11.05 -30.00
N ASP A 552 1.61 -11.40 -30.99
CA ASP A 552 0.26 -10.88 -31.22
C ASP A 552 -0.69 -12.07 -31.40
N THR A 553 -1.61 -12.26 -30.46
CA THR A 553 -2.62 -13.32 -30.50
C THR A 553 -3.78 -12.97 -31.43
N GLY A 554 -3.91 -11.69 -31.80
CA GLY A 554 -5.07 -11.16 -32.52
C GLY A 554 -6.35 -11.11 -31.70
N ASN A 555 -6.32 -11.43 -30.39
CA ASN A 555 -7.47 -11.32 -29.52
C ASN A 555 -7.64 -9.88 -28.99
N HIS A 556 -8.89 -9.43 -28.90
CA HIS A 556 -9.25 -8.13 -28.36
C HIS A 556 -9.08 -8.00 -26.83
N GLN A 557 -8.89 -9.12 -26.12
CA GLN A 557 -8.65 -9.19 -24.67
C GLN A 557 -7.16 -9.24 -24.32
N ASP A 558 -6.30 -9.29 -25.35
CA ASP A 558 -4.85 -9.33 -25.21
C ASP A 558 -4.19 -8.04 -25.69
N LEU A 559 -2.99 -7.78 -25.19
CA LEU A 559 -2.12 -6.73 -25.72
C LEU A 559 -1.05 -7.36 -26.62
N PRO A 560 -0.82 -6.85 -27.84
CA PRO A 560 0.34 -7.28 -28.62
C PRO A 560 1.62 -6.88 -27.88
N MET A 561 2.60 -7.78 -27.85
CA MET A 561 3.87 -7.60 -27.16
C MET A 561 4.74 -6.63 -27.95
N GLU A 562 4.69 -5.35 -27.59
CA GLU A 562 5.33 -4.25 -28.33
C GLU A 562 6.22 -3.38 -27.43
N ASP A 563 7.09 -2.59 -28.07
CA ASP A 563 7.99 -1.66 -27.36
C ASP A 563 7.21 -0.63 -26.54
N GLY A 564 7.65 -0.41 -25.30
CA GLY A 564 7.05 0.57 -24.41
C GLY A 564 5.89 0.07 -23.55
N LEU A 565 5.52 -1.22 -23.64
CA LEU A 565 4.62 -1.82 -22.66
C LEU A 565 5.23 -1.83 -21.25
N TYR A 566 4.37 -1.71 -20.25
CA TYR A 566 4.74 -1.77 -18.84
C TYR A 566 4.27 -3.09 -18.24
N LEU A 567 5.13 -3.68 -17.40
CA LEU A 567 4.93 -4.96 -16.75
C LEU A 567 4.96 -4.80 -15.22
N TRP A 568 4.05 -5.52 -14.55
CA TRP A 568 4.04 -5.77 -13.12
C TRP A 568 3.96 -7.26 -12.83
N VAL A 569 4.53 -7.68 -11.70
CA VAL A 569 4.50 -9.06 -11.22
C VAL A 569 3.99 -9.14 -9.78
N ALA A 570 3.34 -10.26 -9.47
CA ALA A 570 2.79 -10.53 -8.15
C ALA A 570 3.01 -11.99 -7.77
N VAL A 571 3.57 -12.21 -6.58
CA VAL A 571 3.81 -13.53 -5.97
C VAL A 571 2.71 -13.83 -4.95
N PHE A 572 2.18 -15.05 -5.00
CA PHE A 572 1.23 -15.56 -4.02
C PHE A 572 1.81 -16.83 -3.41
N ASP A 573 2.20 -16.74 -2.15
CA ASP A 573 2.57 -17.89 -1.31
C ASP A 573 1.32 -18.33 -0.54
N HIS A 574 0.79 -19.50 -0.91
CA HIS A 574 -0.42 -20.14 -0.38
C HIS A 574 -1.61 -19.20 -0.03
N ASN A 575 -1.84 -18.14 -0.82
CA ASN A 575 -2.93 -17.19 -0.56
C ASN A 575 -3.84 -16.87 -1.75
N GLN A 576 -5.09 -16.52 -1.45
CA GLN A 576 -6.11 -16.26 -2.46
C GLN A 576 -5.97 -14.89 -3.12
N THR A 577 -5.78 -13.83 -2.33
CA THR A 577 -5.74 -12.46 -2.86
C THR A 577 -4.60 -11.59 -2.33
N ARG A 578 -3.90 -12.00 -1.27
CA ARG A 578 -2.90 -11.21 -0.55
C ARG A 578 -1.50 -11.37 -1.16
N HIS A 579 -1.41 -11.17 -2.47
CA HIS A 579 -0.14 -11.22 -3.18
C HIS A 579 0.76 -10.04 -2.84
N THR A 580 2.05 -10.22 -3.14
CA THR A 580 3.02 -9.13 -3.13
C THR A 580 2.72 -8.09 -4.22
N ARG A 581 3.28 -6.89 -4.07
CA ARG A 581 3.14 -5.77 -5.02
C ARG A 581 4.42 -4.95 -5.10
N HIS A 582 4.59 -4.21 -6.19
CA HIS A 582 5.65 -3.21 -6.35
C HIS A 582 5.10 -1.95 -7.04
N SER A 583 5.67 -0.79 -6.73
CA SER A 583 5.12 0.50 -7.14
C SER A 583 5.51 0.89 -8.57
N ARG A 584 6.74 0.55 -8.96
CA ARG A 584 7.36 1.01 -10.21
C ARG A 584 7.20 -0.06 -11.28
N PRO A 585 6.67 0.27 -12.48
CA PRO A 585 6.63 -0.68 -13.59
C PRO A 585 8.03 -1.00 -14.11
N VAL A 586 8.14 -2.18 -14.72
CA VAL A 586 9.25 -2.52 -15.62
C VAL A 586 8.80 -2.22 -17.04
N ARG A 587 9.59 -1.51 -17.84
CA ARG A 587 9.24 -1.22 -19.23
C ARG A 587 9.85 -2.26 -20.16
N LEU A 588 9.04 -2.89 -21.01
CA LEU A 588 9.51 -3.76 -22.08
C LEU A 588 10.17 -2.90 -23.17
N THR A 589 11.36 -3.32 -23.59
CA THR A 589 12.10 -2.67 -24.67
C THR A 589 12.57 -3.73 -25.67
N PHE A 590 12.17 -3.58 -26.93
CA PHE A 590 12.57 -4.47 -28.01
C PHE A 590 13.81 -3.91 -28.72
N ASN A 591 14.66 -4.79 -29.24
CA ASN A 591 15.89 -4.41 -29.95
C ASN A 591 15.67 -4.16 -31.44
#